data_AF-A0A2N6GBA0-F1
#
_entry.id   AF-A0A2N6GBA0-F1
#
_cell.length_a   1.000
_cell.length_b   1.000
_cell.length_c   1.000
_cell.angle_alpha   90.00
_cell.angle_beta   90.00
_cell.angle_gamma   90.00
#
_symmetry.space_group_name_H-M   'P 1'
#
loop_
_entity.id
_entity.type
_entity.pdbx_description
1 polymer ?
#
loop_
_entity_poly.entity_id
_entity_poly.type
_entity_poly.pdbx_seq_one_letter_code
_entity_poly.pdbx_strand_id
1 'polypeptide(L)'
;MKQEQDLITVPIRRSLTRPRLIAGAERELFLFLGLICACFIFIFMNWPSAFIGILFWIGGIYALREMAKADPMMSKIYIRHRQYQAYYPARSPRTVKESQKRKTKPCWR
;
A
#
# COMPACT_ATOMS: atom_id res chain seq x y z
N MET A 1 -48.62 14.91 -1.54
CA MET A 1 -48.03 14.21 -2.71
C MET A 1 -46.66 13.69 -2.30
N LYS A 2 -46.58 12.40 -1.98
CA LYS A 2 -45.38 11.74 -1.48
C LYS A 2 -44.81 10.96 -2.67
N GLN A 3 -43.76 11.48 -3.30
CA GLN A 3 -43.14 10.77 -4.40
C GLN A 3 -42.38 9.56 -3.84
N GLU A 4 -42.86 8.38 -4.21
CA GLU A 4 -42.17 7.11 -4.06
C GLU A 4 -40.88 7.19 -4.88
N GLN A 5 -39.75 7.28 -4.19
CA GLN A 5 -38.43 7.22 -4.80
C GLN A 5 -38.12 5.75 -5.06
N ASP A 6 -38.31 5.31 -6.30
CA ASP A 6 -37.90 3.96 -6.73
C ASP A 6 -36.39 3.81 -6.61
N LEU A 7 -35.96 3.05 -5.60
CA LEU A 7 -34.55 2.76 -5.33
C LEU A 7 -34.00 1.83 -6.42
N ILE A 8 -33.27 2.39 -7.39
CA ILE A 8 -32.56 1.62 -8.42
C ILE A 8 -31.50 0.76 -7.73
N THR A 9 -31.73 -0.56 -7.68
CA THR A 9 -30.80 -1.52 -7.10
C THR A 9 -29.89 -2.11 -8.18
N VAL A 10 -28.63 -1.69 -8.18
CA VAL A 10 -27.61 -2.24 -9.09
C VAL A 10 -26.89 -3.42 -8.40
N PRO A 11 -26.82 -4.61 -9.00
CA PRO A 11 -26.15 -5.75 -8.39
C PRO A 11 -24.63 -5.53 -8.32
N ILE A 12 -24.08 -5.52 -7.10
CA ILE A 12 -22.64 -5.35 -6.86
C ILE A 12 -21.93 -6.67 -7.20
N ARG A 13 -21.16 -6.67 -8.29
CA ARG A 13 -20.41 -7.85 -8.74
C ARG A 13 -19.14 -8.04 -7.91
N ARG A 14 -18.93 -9.27 -7.43
CA ARG A 14 -17.75 -9.67 -6.63
C ARG A 14 -16.40 -9.46 -7.34
N SER A 15 -16.38 -9.32 -8.66
CA SER A 15 -15.18 -9.00 -9.44
C SER A 15 -14.60 -7.62 -9.10
N LEU A 16 -15.42 -6.66 -8.65
CA LEU A 16 -14.96 -5.31 -8.29
C LEU A 16 -14.18 -5.27 -6.96
N THR A 17 -14.40 -6.24 -6.08
CA THR A 17 -13.83 -6.25 -4.72
C THR A 17 -12.61 -7.16 -4.59
N ARG A 18 -12.29 -7.97 -5.61
CA ARG A 18 -11.16 -8.91 -5.50
C ARG A 18 -9.82 -8.15 -5.50
N PRO A 19 -8.96 -8.37 -4.49
CA PRO A 19 -7.62 -7.82 -4.51
C PRO A 19 -6.84 -8.41 -5.70
N ARG A 20 -6.14 -7.55 -6.43
CA ARG A 20 -5.39 -7.93 -7.62
C ARG A 20 -3.96 -8.32 -7.22
N LEU A 21 -3.79 -9.58 -6.81
CA LEU A 21 -2.49 -10.18 -6.48
C LEU A 21 -1.78 -10.67 -7.74
N ILE A 22 -0.44 -10.60 -7.76
CA ILE A 22 0.41 -11.16 -8.81
C ILE A 22 1.25 -12.27 -8.21
N ALA A 23 1.19 -13.47 -8.79
CA ALA A 23 1.90 -14.66 -8.31
C ALA A 23 1.61 -15.03 -6.82
N GLY A 24 0.45 -14.60 -6.29
CA GLY A 24 0.11 -14.77 -4.88
C GLY A 24 0.75 -13.77 -3.94
N ALA A 25 1.38 -12.71 -4.46
CA ALA A 25 1.93 -11.58 -3.71
C ALA A 25 1.34 -10.24 -4.18
N GLU A 26 1.54 -9.18 -3.40
CA GLU A 26 1.17 -7.83 -3.82
C GLU A 26 2.04 -7.35 -4.99
N ARG A 27 1.40 -6.87 -6.06
CA ARG A 27 2.08 -6.42 -7.27
C ARG A 27 3.17 -5.38 -7.00
N GLU A 28 2.88 -4.39 -6.15
CA GLU A 28 3.81 -3.29 -5.88
C GLU A 28 5.11 -3.81 -5.28
N LEU A 29 5.03 -4.64 -4.23
CA LEU A 29 6.22 -5.20 -3.60
C LEU A 29 6.98 -6.17 -4.51
N PHE A 30 6.26 -7.01 -5.27
CA PHE A 30 6.92 -7.92 -6.22
C PHE A 30 7.73 -7.15 -7.27
N LEU A 31 7.20 -6.04 -7.79
CA LEU A 31 7.91 -5.20 -8.75
C LEU A 31 9.13 -4.49 -8.13
N PHE A 32 9.02 -4.03 -6.87
CA PHE A 32 10.16 -3.43 -6.17
C PHE A 32 11.28 -4.44 -5.89
N LEU A 33 10.94 -5.66 -5.45
CA LEU A 33 11.91 -6.74 -5.31
C LEU A 33 12.58 -7.06 -6.66
N GLY A 34 11.74 -7.14 -7.71
CA GLY A 34 12.10 -7.16 -9.11
C GLY A 34 13.27 -6.25 -9.46
N LEU A 35 13.02 -4.96 -9.24
CA LEU A 35 13.93 -3.87 -9.54
C LEU A 35 15.20 -3.95 -8.70
N ILE A 36 15.08 -4.18 -7.39
CA ILE A 36 16.24 -4.27 -6.49
C ILE A 36 17.19 -5.38 -6.93
N CYS A 37 16.67 -6.56 -7.27
CA CYS A 37 17.50 -7.66 -7.72
C CYS A 37 18.14 -7.41 -9.09
N ALA A 38 17.41 -6.78 -10.02
CA ALA A 38 17.98 -6.35 -11.29
C ALA A 38 19.16 -5.38 -11.06
N CYS A 39 18.99 -4.37 -10.20
CA CYS A 39 20.06 -3.45 -9.81
C CYS A 39 21.23 -4.20 -9.15
N PHE A 40 20.94 -5.19 -8.30
CA PHE A 40 21.97 -5.97 -7.62
C PHE A 40 22.88 -6.72 -8.61
N ILE A 41 22.30 -7.32 -9.66
CA ILE A 41 23.07 -8.01 -10.70
C ILE A 41 24.04 -7.04 -11.42
N PHE A 42 23.61 -5.81 -11.69
CA PHE A 42 24.48 -4.81 -12.31
C PHE A 42 25.61 -4.33 -11.40
N ILE A 43 25.36 -4.22 -10.10
CA ILE A 43 26.33 -3.72 -9.12
C ILE A 43 27.45 -4.76 -8.91
N PHE A 44 27.09 -6.04 -8.86
CA PHE A 44 28.02 -7.08 -8.46
C PHE A 44 28.53 -7.87 -9.67
N MET A 45 29.60 -7.37 -10.30
CA MET A 45 30.37 -8.06 -11.34
C MET A 45 31.29 -9.16 -10.74
N ASN A 46 30.76 -10.02 -9.86
CA ASN A 46 31.50 -11.05 -9.15
C ASN A 46 30.68 -12.35 -9.01
N TRP A 47 31.31 -13.51 -9.29
CA TRP A 47 30.70 -14.84 -9.23
C TRP A 47 30.03 -15.19 -7.88
N PRO A 48 30.64 -14.99 -6.70
CA PRO A 48 29.98 -15.30 -5.42
C PRO A 48 28.76 -14.41 -5.15
N SER A 49 28.77 -13.18 -5.65
CA SER A 49 27.67 -12.24 -5.47
C SER A 49 26.45 -12.61 -6.31
N ALA A 50 26.62 -13.28 -7.45
CA ALA A 50 25.51 -13.83 -8.23
C ALA A 50 24.72 -14.88 -7.43
N PHE A 51 25.40 -15.73 -6.67
CA PHE A 51 24.75 -16.70 -5.78
C PHE A 51 23.93 -16.02 -4.69
N ILE A 52 24.48 -14.98 -4.07
CA ILE A 52 23.78 -14.19 -3.04
C ILE A 52 22.55 -13.49 -3.64
N GLY A 53 22.67 -12.93 -4.84
CA GLY A 53 21.55 -12.30 -5.56
C GLY A 53 20.42 -13.27 -5.88
N ILE A 54 20.75 -14.48 -6.33
CA ILE A 54 19.75 -15.55 -6.58
C ILE A 54 19.07 -15.99 -5.28
N LEU A 55 19.85 -16.18 -4.21
CA LEU A 55 19.32 -16.55 -2.91
C LEU A 55 18.38 -15.46 -2.37
N PHE A 56 18.77 -14.20 -2.53
CA PHE A 56 17.98 -13.04 -2.15
C PHE A 56 16.69 -12.92 -2.97
N TRP A 57 16.74 -13.20 -4.28
CA TRP A 57 15.57 -13.22 -5.15
C TRP A 57 14.54 -14.26 -4.70
N ILE A 58 14.98 -15.52 -4.53
CA ILE A 58 14.11 -16.63 -4.14
C ILE A 58 13.58 -16.41 -2.73
N GLY A 59 14.45 -15.99 -1.80
CA GLY A 59 14.06 -15.66 -0.43
C GLY A 59 13.06 -14.51 -0.35
N GLY A 60 13.26 -13.47 -1.17
CA GLY A 60 12.35 -12.34 -1.27
C GLY A 60 10.97 -12.75 -1.77
N ILE A 61 10.90 -13.54 -2.85
CA ILE A 61 9.62 -14.07 -3.38
C ILE A 61 8.93 -14.96 -2.35
N TYR A 62 9.68 -15.81 -1.64
CA TYR A 62 9.13 -16.67 -0.59
C TYR A 62 8.51 -15.84 0.56
N ALA A 63 9.25 -14.83 1.05
CA ALA A 63 8.75 -13.93 2.09
C ALA A 63 7.50 -13.17 1.66
N LEU A 64 7.47 -12.69 0.40
CA LEU A 64 6.32 -12.02 -0.20
C LEU A 64 5.09 -12.92 -0.30
N ARG A 65 5.30 -14.20 -0.62
CA ARG A 65 4.22 -15.19 -0.70
C ARG A 65 3.65 -15.49 0.68
N GLU A 66 4.48 -15.63 1.71
CA GLU A 66 4.00 -15.81 3.09
C GLU A 66 3.27 -14.58 3.61
N MET A 67 3.77 -13.37 3.36
CA MET A 67 3.08 -12.12 3.73
C MET A 67 1.70 -12.01 3.10
N ALA A 68 1.56 -12.34 1.82
CA ALA A 68 0.29 -12.24 1.12
C ALA A 68 -0.75 -13.30 1.53
N LYS A 69 -0.31 -14.40 2.15
CA LYS A 69 -1.24 -15.33 2.83
C LYS A 69 -1.84 -14.69 4.09
N ALA A 70 -1.07 -13.85 4.80
CA ALA A 70 -1.52 -13.20 6.02
C ALA A 70 -2.42 -12.00 5.72
N ASP A 71 -2.02 -11.10 4.81
CA ASP A 71 -2.85 -9.97 4.40
C ASP A 71 -2.57 -9.57 2.92
N PRO A 72 -3.55 -9.67 2.02
CA PRO A 72 -3.40 -9.32 0.61
C PRO A 72 -3.35 -7.81 0.31
N MET A 73 -3.55 -6.93 1.31
CA MET A 73 -3.57 -5.48 1.15
C MET A 73 -2.74 -4.73 2.20
N MET A 74 -1.68 -5.37 2.69
CA MET A 74 -0.76 -4.88 3.69
C MET A 74 -0.07 -3.57 3.29
N SER A 75 0.38 -3.38 2.03
CA SER A 75 1.10 -2.15 1.63
C SER A 75 0.28 -0.89 1.89
N LYS A 76 -0.98 -0.89 1.44
CA LYS A 76 -1.86 0.28 1.56
C LYS A 76 -2.29 0.54 2.99
N ILE A 77 -2.55 -0.52 3.75
CA ILE A 77 -2.92 -0.41 5.17
C ILE A 77 -1.71 0.08 5.96
N TYR A 78 -0.52 -0.42 5.69
CA TYR A 78 0.71 -0.03 6.37
C TYR A 78 1.04 1.46 6.19
N ILE A 79 0.92 1.98 4.96
CA ILE A 79 1.13 3.42 4.70
C ILE A 79 0.11 4.27 5.49
N ARG A 80 -1.16 3.86 5.52
CA ARG A 80 -2.19 4.56 6.32
C ARG A 80 -1.94 4.44 7.81
N HIS A 81 -1.56 3.25 8.28
CA HIS A 81 -1.26 2.98 9.68
C HIS A 81 -0.12 3.86 10.19
N ARG A 82 0.93 4.03 9.38
CA ARG A 82 2.04 4.95 9.65
C ARG A 82 1.61 6.42 9.72
N GLN A 83 0.57 6.81 8.98
CA GLN A 83 0.05 8.18 8.96
C GLN A 83 -0.94 8.45 10.10
N TYR A 84 -1.55 7.43 10.69
CA TYR A 84 -2.48 7.61 11.79
C TYR A 84 -1.75 8.07 13.07
N GLN A 85 -2.41 8.95 13.82
CA GLN A 85 -1.93 9.36 15.13
C GLN A 85 -2.01 8.19 16.11
N ALA A 86 -1.00 8.08 16.98
CA ALA A 86 -0.93 7.06 18.02
C ALA A 86 -2.12 7.10 19.00
N TYR A 87 -2.78 8.25 19.13
CA TYR A 87 -3.95 8.42 19.98
C TYR A 87 -4.98 9.30 19.29
N TYR A 88 -6.14 8.71 18.97
CA TYR A 88 -7.33 9.44 18.57
C TYR A 88 -8.19 9.66 19.82
N PRO A 89 -8.24 10.87 20.40
CA PRO A 89 -9.14 11.13 21.51
C PRO A 89 -10.58 10.90 21.04
N ALA A 90 -11.40 10.21 21.84
CA ALA A 90 -12.82 9.95 21.56
C ALA A 90 -13.71 11.22 21.58
N ARG A 91 -13.10 12.41 21.52
CA ARG A 91 -13.78 13.70 21.46
C ARG A 91 -13.86 14.15 20.01
N SER A 92 -15.06 14.50 19.55
CA SER A 92 -15.19 15.34 18.36
C SER A 92 -14.46 16.66 18.64
N PRO A 93 -13.43 17.03 17.87
CA PRO A 93 -12.83 18.33 18.05
C PRO A 93 -13.87 19.38 17.62
N ARG A 94 -14.53 20.03 18.60
CA ARG A 94 -15.36 21.24 18.36
C ARG A 94 -14.55 22.40 17.78
N THR A 95 -13.23 22.30 17.81
CA THR A 95 -12.28 23.26 17.25
C THR A 95 -11.28 22.50 16.39
N VAL A 96 -11.33 22.78 15.08
CA VAL A 96 -10.26 22.43 14.14
C VAL A 96 -8.96 23.01 14.68
N LYS A 97 -7.92 22.20 14.92
CA LYS A 97 -6.58 22.74 15.21
C LYS A 97 -6.03 23.41 13.95
N GLU A 98 -5.99 24.73 13.97
CA GLU A 98 -5.34 25.70 13.06
C GLU A 98 -3.86 25.40 12.70
N SER A 99 -3.27 24.29 13.16
CA SER A 99 -1.82 24.10 13.24
C SER A 99 -1.13 23.83 11.89
N GLN A 100 -1.83 23.41 10.84
CA GLN A 100 -1.24 23.17 9.51
C GLN A 100 -1.58 24.26 8.48
N LYS A 101 -2.59 25.10 8.73
CA LYS A 101 -3.03 26.13 7.77
C LYS A 101 -2.14 27.39 7.75
N ARG A 102 -1.24 27.57 8.74
CA ARG A 102 -0.33 28.72 8.82
C ARG A 102 1.02 28.55 8.13
N LYS A 103 1.46 27.32 7.81
CA LYS A 103 2.80 27.10 7.23
C LYS A 103 2.86 27.24 5.70
N THR A 104 1.73 27.17 4.99
CA THR A 104 1.71 27.15 3.51
C THR A 104 0.82 28.22 2.89
N LYS A 105 0.49 29.29 3.62
CA LYS A 105 -0.10 30.46 2.97
C LYS A 105 1.08 31.33 2.51
N PRO A 106 1.44 31.36 1.22
CA PRO A 106 2.20 32.49 0.73
C PRO A 106 1.37 33.74 1.07
N CYS A 107 1.97 34.63 1.84
CA CYS A 107 1.56 36.01 1.92
C CYS A 107 1.78 36.58 0.51
N TRP A 108 0.76 36.48 -0.34
CA TRP A 108 0.77 37.17 -1.60
C TRP A 108 0.81 38.67 -1.33
N ARG A 109 1.82 39.31 -1.90
CA ARG A 109 1.77 40.67 -2.41
C ARG A 109 1.40 40.60 -3.89
#